data_AF-A0A2U3MVI0-F1
#
_entry.id   AF-A0A2U3MVI0-F1
#
_cell.length_a   1.000
_cell.length_b   1.000
_cell.length_c   1.000
_cell.angle_alpha   90.00
_cell.angle_beta   90.00
_cell.angle_gamma   90.00
#
_symmetry.space_group_name_H-M   'P 1'
#
loop_
_entity.id
_entity.type
_entity.pdbx_description
1 polymer ?
#
loop_
_entity_poly.entity_id
_entity_poly.type
_entity_poly.pdbx_seq_one_letter_code
_entity_poly.pdbx_strand_id
1 'polypeptide(L)'
;MNTMLKTLQFHAETTETLCPTHHIPLMEIAGHRLCKLCAKETVHHSHAAYADELQQRLLQQKIRNSGLNKRYLDRGFKNYVIACPAQDNAIKLCQAFAQQIISGHYPNLLLIGTPGTGKTHLSASIIRNILHNSTKSARYYTSAEIAQKMMDT
;
A
#
# COMPACT_ATOMS: atom_id res chain seq x y z
N MET A 1 33.90 9.52 -1.69
CA MET A 1 34.88 8.41 -1.56
C MET A 1 34.85 7.98 -0.10
N ASN A 2 34.05 6.96 0.23
CA ASN A 2 33.97 6.46 1.60
C ASN A 2 35.18 5.59 1.89
N THR A 3 36.02 6.08 2.79
CA THR A 3 37.18 5.44 3.38
C THR A 3 36.74 4.38 4.38
N MET A 4 37.50 3.28 4.43
CA MET A 4 37.49 2.23 5.47
C MET A 4 36.46 1.09 5.33
N LEU A 5 36.70 0.24 4.33
CA LEU A 5 36.36 -1.20 4.35
C LEU A 5 37.65 -2.01 4.12
N LYS A 6 38.77 -1.60 4.74
CA LYS A 6 40.01 -2.37 4.73
C LYS A 6 39.95 -3.42 5.84
N THR A 7 39.85 -4.68 5.42
CA THR A 7 40.28 -5.90 6.13
C THR A 7 39.43 -6.32 7.35
N LEU A 8 38.25 -6.88 7.08
CA LEU A 8 37.70 -7.96 7.91
C LEU A 8 37.97 -9.29 7.19
N GLN A 9 39.10 -9.92 7.49
CA GLN A 9 39.35 -11.30 7.08
C GLN A 9 38.51 -12.24 7.97
N PHE A 10 37.24 -12.40 7.63
CA PHE A 10 36.39 -13.41 8.24
C PHE A 10 36.83 -14.79 7.74
N HIS A 11 37.57 -15.53 8.56
CA HIS A 11 37.83 -16.94 8.34
C HIS A 11 36.57 -17.70 8.77
N ALA A 12 35.76 -18.11 7.80
CA ALA A 12 34.59 -18.93 8.05
C ALA A 12 35.00 -20.40 7.98
N GLU A 13 35.03 -21.07 9.12
CA GLU A 13 35.31 -22.50 9.20
C GLU A 13 33.99 -23.27 9.24
N THR A 14 33.88 -24.33 8.43
CA THR A 14 32.73 -25.23 8.45
C THR A 14 32.89 -26.26 9.56
N THR A 15 31.91 -26.35 10.44
CA THR A 15 31.87 -27.29 11.57
C THR A 15 31.21 -28.62 11.18
N GLU A 16 31.48 -29.69 11.93
CA GLU A 16 30.78 -30.98 11.77
C GLU A 16 29.31 -30.93 12.24
N THR A 17 28.94 -29.90 13.01
CA THR A 17 27.57 -29.72 13.50
C THR A 17 26.64 -29.28 12.38
N LEU A 18 25.53 -30.00 12.19
CA LEU A 18 24.52 -29.70 11.17
C LEU A 18 23.42 -28.79 11.72
N CYS A 19 22.90 -27.91 10.85
CA CYS A 19 21.70 -27.15 11.13
C CYS A 19 20.46 -28.07 11.26
N PRO A 20 19.61 -27.91 12.29
CA PRO A 20 18.41 -28.74 12.47
C PRO A 20 17.33 -28.50 11.40
N THR A 21 17.33 -27.33 10.77
CA THR A 21 16.33 -26.95 9.75
C THR A 21 16.78 -27.38 8.35
N HIS A 22 18.03 -27.08 7.99
CA HIS A 22 18.53 -27.24 6.61
C HIS A 22 19.51 -28.39 6.44
N HIS A 23 19.91 -29.08 7.51
CA HIS A 23 20.81 -30.24 7.48
C HIS A 23 22.15 -29.98 6.77
N ILE A 24 22.65 -28.74 6.82
CA ILE A 24 23.97 -28.35 6.30
C ILE A 24 24.94 -28.00 7.44
N PRO A 25 26.26 -28.13 7.22
CA PRO A 25 27.28 -27.71 8.18
C PRO A 25 27.09 -26.26 8.64
N LEU A 26 27.12 -26.05 9.96
CA LEU A 26 27.15 -24.71 10.53
C LEU A 26 28.52 -24.09 10.28
N MET A 27 28.55 -22.81 9.95
CA MET A 27 29.77 -22.02 9.84
C MET A 27 30.05 -21.33 11.18
N GLU A 28 31.31 -21.32 11.60
CA GLU A 28 31.75 -20.55 12.76
C GLU A 28 32.30 -19.20 12.31
N ILE A 29 31.71 -18.12 12.81
CA ILE A 29 32.15 -16.75 12.56
C ILE A 29 32.24 -16.03 13.90
N ALA A 30 33.44 -15.57 14.27
CA ALA A 30 33.68 -14.83 15.51
C ALA A 30 33.10 -15.53 16.78
N GLY A 31 33.23 -16.86 16.87
CA GLY A 31 32.72 -17.66 17.98
C GLY A 31 31.22 -17.98 17.93
N HIS A 32 30.52 -17.57 16.86
CA HIS A 32 29.10 -17.88 16.67
C HIS A 32 28.91 -18.93 15.57
N ARG A 33 28.13 -19.97 15.87
CA ARG A 33 27.73 -21.00 14.91
C ARG A 33 26.44 -20.62 14.20
N LEU A 34 26.50 -20.48 12.89
CA LEU A 34 25.42 -19.93 12.07
C LEU A 34 25.13 -20.88 10.90
N CYS A 35 23.86 -21.01 10.52
CA CYS A 35 23.51 -21.69 9.27
C CYS A 35 23.42 -20.65 8.14
N LYS A 36 24.14 -20.87 7.03
CA LYS A 36 24.13 -19.95 5.87
C LYS A 36 22.72 -19.79 5.27
N LEU A 37 21.92 -20.86 5.24
CA LEU A 37 20.56 -20.83 4.71
C LEU A 37 19.60 -20.14 5.68
N CYS A 38 19.62 -20.46 6.98
CA CYS A 38 18.84 -19.71 7.99
C CYS A 38 19.17 -18.22 7.96
N ALA A 39 20.45 -17.84 7.89
CA ALA A 39 20.84 -16.43 7.84
C ALA A 39 20.26 -15.72 6.61
N LYS A 40 20.32 -16.37 5.44
CA LYS A 40 19.72 -15.86 4.20
C LYS A 40 18.20 -15.72 4.32
N GLU A 41 17.52 -16.72 4.87
CA GLU A 41 16.06 -16.70 5.08
C GLU A 41 15.65 -15.60 6.05
N THR A 42 16.30 -15.47 7.21
CA THR A 42 16.02 -14.42 8.19
C THR A 42 16.15 -13.03 7.59
N VAL A 43 17.23 -12.79 6.82
CA VAL A 43 17.43 -11.53 6.11
C VAL A 43 16.31 -11.31 5.10
N HIS A 44 15.98 -12.29 4.26
CA HIS A 44 14.86 -12.19 3.30
C HIS A 44 13.51 -11.92 3.98
N HIS A 45 13.17 -12.64 5.04
CA HIS A 45 11.93 -12.46 5.79
C HIS A 45 11.87 -11.08 6.44
N SER A 46 12.97 -10.60 7.04
CA SER A 46 13.04 -9.26 7.63
C SER A 46 12.86 -8.16 6.58
N HIS A 47 13.48 -8.30 5.40
CA HIS A 47 13.33 -7.35 4.31
C HIS A 47 11.91 -7.33 3.74
N ALA A 48 11.29 -8.50 3.57
CA ALA A 48 9.92 -8.60 3.11
C ALA A 48 8.93 -7.97 4.11
N ALA A 49 9.06 -8.31 5.40
CA ALA A 49 8.22 -7.73 6.46
C ALA A 49 8.37 -6.20 6.55
N TYR A 50 9.60 -5.70 6.47
CA TYR A 50 9.87 -4.26 6.48
C TYR A 50 9.31 -3.55 5.24
N ALA A 51 9.42 -4.16 4.06
CA ALA A 51 8.87 -3.60 2.82
C ALA A 51 7.34 -3.50 2.89
N ASP A 52 6.66 -4.52 3.39
CA ASP A 52 5.22 -4.53 3.60
C ASP A 52 4.78 -3.45 4.59
N GLU A 53 5.48 -3.33 5.73
CA GLU A 53 5.20 -2.31 6.74
C GLU A 53 5.36 -0.90 6.15
N LEU A 54 6.44 -0.65 5.41
CA LEU A 54 6.67 0.62 4.74
C LEU A 54 5.55 0.93 3.75
N GLN A 55 5.14 -0.03 2.93
CA GLN A 55 4.05 0.14 1.97
C GLN A 55 2.73 0.49 2.67
N GLN A 56 2.42 -0.18 3.78
CA GLN A 56 1.23 0.12 4.58
C GLN A 56 1.27 1.54 5.15
N ARG A 57 2.39 1.96 5.72
CA ARG A 57 2.57 3.33 6.26
C ARG A 57 2.40 4.39 5.16
N LEU A 58 3.00 4.18 4.00
CA LEU A 58 2.89 5.09 2.85
C LEU A 58 1.45 5.20 2.36
N LEU A 59 0.74 4.09 2.27
CA LEU A 59 -0.68 4.07 1.92
C LEU A 59 -1.53 4.83 2.93
N GLN A 60 -1.33 4.60 4.24
CA GLN A 60 -2.05 5.34 5.28
C GLN A 60 -1.80 6.84 5.18
N GLN A 61 -0.57 7.25 4.90
CA GLN A 61 -0.24 8.65 4.67
C GLN A 61 -0.94 9.21 3.42
N LYS A 62 -0.97 8.47 2.31
CA LYS A 62 -1.71 8.87 1.10
C LYS A 62 -3.21 9.05 1.39
N ILE A 63 -3.82 8.12 2.13
CA ILE A 63 -5.23 8.19 2.52
C ILE A 63 -5.48 9.43 3.40
N ARG A 64 -4.64 9.68 4.41
CA ARG A 64 -4.72 10.89 5.24
C ARG A 64 -4.62 12.15 4.40
N ASN A 65 -3.65 12.19 3.49
CA ASN A 65 -3.43 13.33 2.61
C ASN A 65 -4.56 13.51 1.59
N SER A 66 -5.37 12.49 1.33
CA SER A 66 -6.50 12.63 0.41
C SER A 66 -7.60 13.55 0.94
N GLY A 67 -7.64 13.85 2.25
CA GLY A 67 -8.73 14.65 2.82
C GLY A 67 -10.05 13.89 2.97
N LEU A 68 -10.07 12.59 2.69
CA LEU A 68 -11.26 11.77 2.88
C LEU A 68 -11.67 11.75 4.36
N ASN A 69 -12.91 12.13 4.67
CA ASN A 69 -13.42 12.15 6.04
C ASN A 69 -13.37 10.74 6.67
N LYS A 70 -13.08 10.68 7.98
CA LYS A 70 -13.01 9.43 8.79
C LYS A 70 -14.17 8.48 8.52
N ARG A 71 -15.40 8.99 8.37
CA ARG A 71 -16.60 8.16 8.14
C ARG A 71 -16.59 7.39 6.80
N TYR A 72 -15.77 7.80 5.85
CA TYR A 72 -15.65 7.19 4.52
C TYR A 72 -14.38 6.35 4.35
N LEU A 73 -13.52 6.28 5.38
CA LEU A 73 -12.27 5.53 5.28
C LEU A 73 -12.53 4.06 4.96
N ASP A 74 -13.55 3.44 5.55
CA ASP A 74 -13.83 2.03 5.33
C ASP A 74 -14.76 1.76 4.13
N ARG A 75 -15.06 2.77 3.29
CA ARG A 75 -15.99 2.63 2.17
C ARG A 75 -15.25 2.25 0.90
N GLY A 76 -15.44 1.01 0.44
CA GLY A 76 -14.84 0.46 -0.78
C GLY A 76 -15.87 -0.21 -1.69
N PHE A 77 -15.45 -0.60 -2.88
CA PHE A 77 -16.35 -1.27 -3.84
C PHE A 77 -16.93 -2.57 -3.28
N LYS A 78 -16.14 -3.33 -2.49
CA LYS A 78 -16.54 -4.61 -1.90
C LYS A 78 -17.69 -4.51 -0.88
N ASN A 79 -17.86 -3.36 -0.24
CA ASN A 79 -18.89 -3.15 0.78
C ASN A 79 -19.94 -2.11 0.37
N TYR A 80 -20.04 -1.83 -0.93
CA TYR A 80 -21.15 -1.09 -1.49
C TYR A 80 -22.34 -2.02 -1.71
N VAL A 81 -23.45 -1.76 -1.02
CA VAL A 81 -24.66 -2.57 -1.13
C VAL A 81 -25.49 -2.09 -2.31
N ILE A 82 -25.81 -3.00 -3.22
CA ILE A 82 -26.62 -2.74 -4.40
C ILE A 82 -28.08 -3.06 -4.06
N ALA A 83 -28.95 -2.07 -4.17
CA ALA A 83 -30.39 -2.18 -3.94
C ALA A 83 -31.23 -2.01 -5.22
N CYS A 84 -30.65 -1.49 -6.31
CA CYS A 84 -31.35 -1.35 -7.58
C CYS A 84 -30.41 -1.46 -8.80
N PRO A 85 -30.95 -1.72 -10.01
CA PRO A 85 -30.13 -1.85 -11.23
C PRO A 85 -29.29 -0.61 -11.56
N ALA A 86 -29.77 0.59 -11.22
CA ALA A 86 -29.02 1.82 -11.43
C ALA A 86 -27.73 1.87 -10.57
N GLN A 87 -27.77 1.32 -9.35
CA GLN A 87 -26.60 1.24 -8.48
C GLN A 87 -25.60 0.18 -8.97
N ASP A 88 -26.08 -0.93 -9.51
CA ASP A 88 -25.24 -1.96 -10.15
C ASP A 88 -24.48 -1.38 -11.36
N ASN A 89 -25.17 -0.60 -12.19
CA ASN A 89 -24.50 0.09 -13.29
C ASN A 89 -23.50 1.14 -12.79
N ALA A 90 -23.87 1.93 -11.77
CA ALA A 90 -23.01 2.97 -11.22
C ALA A 90 -21.71 2.41 -10.64
N ILE A 91 -21.75 1.30 -9.89
CA ILE A 91 -20.54 0.69 -9.35
C ILE A 91 -19.61 0.17 -10.46
N LYS A 92 -20.15 -0.45 -11.52
CA LYS A 92 -19.37 -0.92 -12.68
C LYS A 92 -18.67 0.24 -13.38
N LEU A 93 -19.38 1.34 -13.61
CA LEU A 93 -18.80 2.55 -14.21
C LEU A 93 -17.72 3.16 -13.31
N CYS A 94 -17.91 3.22 -12.00
CA CYS A 94 -16.90 3.71 -11.06
C CYS A 94 -15.65 2.81 -11.00
N GLN A 95 -15.82 1.49 -11.08
CA GLN A 95 -14.70 0.55 -11.16
C GLN A 95 -13.90 0.74 -12.45
N ALA A 96 -14.59 0.84 -13.59
CA ALA A 96 -13.96 1.12 -14.89
C ALA A 96 -13.22 2.46 -14.89
N PHE A 97 -13.84 3.51 -14.34
CA PHE A 97 -13.23 4.83 -14.18
C PHE A 97 -11.95 4.78 -13.33
N ALA A 98 -11.98 4.09 -12.19
CA ALA A 98 -10.78 3.92 -11.37
C ALA A 98 -9.68 3.17 -12.11
N GLN A 99 -10.04 2.11 -12.86
CA GLN A 99 -9.09 1.34 -13.66
C GLN A 99 -8.46 2.17 -14.78
N GLN A 100 -9.23 3.02 -15.46
CA GLN A 100 -8.72 3.94 -16.47
C GLN A 100 -7.67 4.89 -15.89
N ILE A 101 -7.94 5.49 -14.71
CA ILE A 101 -6.98 6.36 -14.02
C ILE A 101 -5.72 5.58 -13.64
N ILE A 102 -5.87 4.38 -13.07
CA ILE A 102 -4.73 3.52 -12.71
C ILE A 102 -3.86 3.24 -13.93
N SER A 103 -4.49 2.94 -15.07
CA SER A 103 -3.84 2.63 -16.36
C SER A 103 -3.22 3.85 -17.06
N GLY A 104 -3.33 5.05 -16.49
CA GLY A 104 -2.69 6.26 -17.03
C GLY A 104 -3.57 7.12 -17.93
N HIS A 105 -4.88 6.86 -18.00
CA HIS A 105 -5.84 7.74 -18.66
C HIS A 105 -6.33 8.84 -17.72
N TYR A 106 -6.93 9.89 -18.30
CA TYR A 106 -7.43 11.07 -17.59
C TYR A 106 -8.92 11.32 -17.85
N PRO A 107 -9.82 10.35 -17.53
CA PRO A 107 -11.25 10.51 -17.74
C PRO A 107 -11.88 11.48 -16.71
N ASN A 108 -13.09 11.95 -17.03
CA ASN A 108 -13.97 12.65 -16.10
C ASN A 108 -15.23 11.82 -15.83
N LEU A 109 -15.78 11.93 -14.62
CA LEU A 109 -16.99 11.23 -14.20
C LEU A 109 -17.86 12.13 -13.33
N LEU A 110 -19.16 12.18 -13.63
CA LEU A 110 -20.16 12.89 -12.83
C LEU A 110 -21.19 11.89 -12.29
N LEU A 111 -21.38 11.88 -10.97
CA LEU A 111 -22.40 11.07 -10.29
C LEU A 111 -23.58 11.96 -9.90
N ILE A 112 -24.76 11.68 -10.45
CA ILE A 112 -25.99 12.43 -10.20
C ILE A 112 -27.00 11.54 -9.47
N GLY A 113 -27.69 12.09 -8.48
CA GLY A 113 -28.75 11.38 -7.76
C GLY A 113 -29.09 12.03 -6.43
N THR A 114 -30.20 11.62 -5.84
CA THR A 114 -30.68 12.12 -4.54
C THR A 114 -29.72 11.81 -3.39
N PRO A 115 -29.77 12.54 -2.26
CA PRO A 115 -29.00 12.19 -1.06
C PRO A 115 -29.25 10.74 -0.61
N GLY A 116 -28.24 10.11 0.00
CA GLY A 116 -28.37 8.72 0.50
C GLY A 116 -28.18 7.61 -0.54
N THR A 117 -28.03 7.93 -1.83
CA THR A 117 -27.83 6.93 -2.91
C THR A 117 -26.40 6.37 -3.03
N GLY A 118 -25.50 6.77 -2.13
CA GLY A 118 -24.14 6.22 -2.07
C GLY A 118 -23.12 6.85 -3.02
N LYS A 119 -23.40 8.02 -3.62
CA LYS A 119 -22.43 8.77 -4.46
C LYS A 119 -21.07 8.96 -3.77
N THR A 120 -21.09 9.44 -2.53
CA THR A 120 -19.87 9.66 -1.74
C THR A 120 -19.15 8.34 -1.38
N HIS A 121 -19.90 7.25 -1.20
CA HIS A 121 -19.30 5.92 -1.00
C HIS A 121 -18.53 5.49 -2.25
N LEU A 122 -19.12 5.66 -3.44
CA LEU A 122 -18.47 5.35 -4.72
C LEU A 122 -17.24 6.23 -4.93
N SER A 123 -17.31 7.54 -4.65
CA SER A 123 -16.14 8.43 -4.72
C SER A 123 -15.01 8.00 -3.76
N ALA A 124 -15.35 7.63 -2.52
CA ALA A 124 -14.39 7.09 -1.55
C ALA A 124 -13.75 5.78 -2.05
N SER A 125 -14.57 4.91 -2.67
CA SER A 125 -14.12 3.64 -3.25
C SER A 125 -13.13 3.85 -4.39
N ILE A 126 -13.40 4.81 -5.28
CA ILE A 126 -12.50 5.20 -6.37
C ILE A 126 -11.17 5.71 -5.82
N ILE A 127 -11.22 6.65 -4.87
CA ILE A 127 -10.02 7.22 -4.23
C ILE A 127 -9.16 6.11 -3.63
N ARG A 128 -9.75 5.24 -2.81
CA ARG A 128 -9.03 4.10 -2.21
C ARG A 128 -8.42 3.21 -3.28
N ASN A 129 -9.17 2.84 -4.31
CA ASN A 129 -8.67 1.96 -5.36
C ASN A 129 -7.48 2.58 -6.12
N ILE A 130 -7.51 3.89 -6.40
CA ILE A 130 -6.40 4.61 -7.04
C ILE A 130 -5.17 4.62 -6.11
N LEU A 131 -5.35 4.93 -4.83
CA LEU A 131 -4.25 5.03 -3.87
C LEU A 131 -3.59 3.68 -3.57
N HIS A 132 -4.38 2.61 -3.56
CA HIS A 132 -3.90 1.24 -3.34
C HIS A 132 -3.14 0.67 -4.54
N ASN A 133 -3.61 0.96 -5.76
CA ASN A 133 -3.12 0.28 -6.97
C ASN A 133 -2.27 1.17 -7.88
N SER A 134 -1.85 2.35 -7.40
CA SER A 134 -0.99 3.24 -8.19
C SER A 134 -0.12 4.16 -7.33
N THR A 135 0.86 4.80 -7.99
CA THR A 135 1.69 5.86 -7.41
C THR A 135 0.98 7.21 -7.35
N LYS A 136 -0.24 7.32 -7.89
CA LYS A 136 -1.00 8.58 -7.97
C LYS A 136 -1.47 9.04 -6.59
N SER A 137 -1.71 10.34 -6.49
CA SER A 137 -2.38 10.97 -5.35
C SER A 137 -3.85 11.24 -5.70
N ALA A 138 -4.67 11.45 -4.68
CA ALA A 138 -6.07 11.79 -4.82
C ALA A 138 -6.43 12.84 -3.77
N ARG A 139 -7.44 13.67 -4.04
CA ARG A 139 -7.98 14.66 -3.11
C ARG A 139 -9.50 14.62 -3.12
N TYR A 140 -10.08 14.62 -1.93
CA TYR A 140 -11.51 14.79 -1.68
C TYR A 140 -11.72 16.20 -1.13
N TYR A 141 -12.71 16.89 -1.69
CA TYR A 141 -13.14 18.20 -1.24
C TYR A 141 -14.66 18.27 -1.22
N THR A 142 -15.18 19.00 -0.24
CA THR A 142 -16.56 19.50 -0.26
C THR A 142 -16.61 20.89 -0.91
N SER A 143 -17.77 21.29 -1.41
CA SER A 143 -17.97 22.65 -1.94
C SER A 143 -17.63 23.73 -0.91
N ALA A 144 -17.98 23.50 0.36
CA ALA A 144 -17.65 24.40 1.47
C ALA A 144 -16.13 24.54 1.69
N GLU A 145 -15.38 23.43 1.66
CA GLU A 145 -13.91 23.46 1.78
C GLU A 145 -13.26 24.20 0.60
N ILE A 146 -13.79 24.05 -0.61
CA ILE A 146 -13.30 24.78 -1.78
C ILE A 146 -13.54 26.28 -1.60
N ALA A 147 -14.76 26.67 -1.23
CA ALA A 147 -15.11 28.08 -1.03
C ALA A 147 -14.25 28.73 0.07
N GLN A 148 -14.06 28.03 1.20
CA GLN A 148 -13.22 28.53 2.29
C GLN A 148 -11.78 28.80 1.83
N LYS A 149 -11.18 27.83 1.12
CA LYS A 149 -9.82 28.00 0.59
C LYS A 149 -9.69 29.17 -0.39
N MET A 150 -10.73 29.42 -1.19
CA MET A 150 -10.74 30.55 -2.13
C MET A 150 -10.82 31.90 -1.41
N MET A 151 -11.49 31.97 -0.25
CA MET A 151 -11.61 33.20 0.55
C MET A 151 -10.36 33.50 1.39
N ASP A 152 -9.62 32.45 1.78
CA ASP A 152 -8.39 32.58 2.56
C ASP A 152 -7.13 32.88 1.69
N THR A 153 -7.30 33.11 0.38
CA THR A 153 -6.24 33.46 -0.59
C THR A 153 -6.27 34.94 -0.91
#